data_AF-A0A9E2ET40-F1
#
_entry.id   AF-A0A9E2ET40-F1
#
_cell.length_a   1.000
_cell.length_b   1.000
_cell.length_c   1.000
_cell.angle_alpha   90.00
_cell.angle_beta   90.00
_cell.angle_gamma   90.00
#
_symmetry.space_group_name_H-M   'P 1'
#
loop_
_entity.id
_entity.type
_entity.pdbx_description
1 polymer ?
#
loop_
_entity_poly.entity_id
_entity_poly.type
_entity_poly.pdbx_seq_one_letter_code
_entity_poly.pdbx_strand_id
1 'polypeptide(L)'
;MDNRLTKYIDAKERIAALRRFYFHLMVFIPGVLGIAALIFLIEEGPDKQFWVWLILSTIITWIVIMVIHVFSVYGNRLLFSKNWENRKISKYLKREDQTNPKQ
;
A
#
# COMPACT_ATOMS: atom_id res chain seq x y z
N MET A 1 -26.63 10.70 -13.64
CA MET A 1 -25.41 10.05 -14.19
C MET A 1 -25.44 8.57 -13.86
N ASP A 2 -24.99 7.71 -14.78
CA ASP A 2 -25.07 6.24 -14.67
C ASP A 2 -24.22 5.68 -13.51
N ASN A 3 -24.89 5.05 -12.54
CA ASN A 3 -24.29 4.37 -11.38
C ASN A 3 -23.35 3.19 -11.75
N ARG A 4 -23.51 2.58 -12.94
CA ARG A 4 -22.63 1.51 -13.42
C ARG A 4 -21.25 2.04 -13.83
N LEU A 5 -21.20 3.24 -14.42
CA LEU A 5 -19.94 3.86 -14.86
C LEU A 5 -19.03 4.19 -13.66
N THR A 6 -19.60 4.75 -12.58
CA THR A 6 -18.87 5.02 -11.34
C THR A 6 -18.31 3.74 -10.71
N LYS A 7 -19.15 2.70 -10.58
CA LYS A 7 -18.70 1.39 -10.07
C LYS A 7 -17.59 0.75 -10.92
N TYR A 8 -17.65 0.94 -12.23
CA TYR A 8 -16.62 0.46 -13.15
C TYR A 8 -15.30 1.20 -12.97
N ILE A 9 -15.33 2.53 -12.84
CA ILE A 9 -14.15 3.37 -12.61
C ILE A 9 -13.49 2.99 -11.27
N ASP A 10 -14.26 2.86 -10.20
CA ASP A 10 -13.77 2.46 -8.88
C ASP A 10 -13.10 1.07 -8.90
N ALA A 11 -13.72 0.12 -9.61
CA ALA A 11 -13.17 -1.23 -9.77
C ALA A 11 -11.86 -1.21 -10.59
N LYS A 12 -11.79 -0.40 -11.65
CA LYS A 12 -10.60 -0.27 -12.51
C LYS A 12 -9.43 0.35 -11.75
N GLU A 13 -9.66 1.42 -10.98
CA GLU A 13 -8.62 2.02 -10.13
C GLU A 13 -8.12 1.04 -9.08
N ARG A 14 -9.02 0.24 -8.50
CA ARG A 14 -8.66 -0.81 -7.55
C ARG A 14 -7.71 -1.83 -8.16
N ILE A 15 -8.03 -2.36 -9.34
CA ILE A 15 -7.19 -3.34 -10.03
C ILE A 15 -5.82 -2.72 -10.39
N ALA A 16 -5.80 -1.45 -10.81
CA ALA A 16 -4.55 -0.75 -11.11
C ALA A 16 -3.66 -0.57 -9.86
N ALA A 17 -4.25 -0.23 -8.71
CA ALA A 17 -3.52 -0.12 -7.43
C ALA A 17 -2.96 -1.48 -6.97
N LEU A 18 -3.77 -2.55 -7.02
CA LEU A 18 -3.30 -3.90 -6.71
C LEU A 18 -2.18 -4.35 -7.65
N ARG A 19 -2.30 -4.10 -8.96
CA ARG A 19 -1.26 -4.46 -9.93
C ARG A 19 0.08 -3.77 -9.62
N ARG A 20 0.06 -2.48 -9.29
CA ARG A 20 1.26 -1.74 -8.87
C ARG A 20 1.86 -2.33 -7.59
N PHE A 21 1.03 -2.65 -6.61
CA PHE A 21 1.47 -3.28 -5.36
C PHE A 21 2.13 -4.65 -5.60
N TYR A 22 1.50 -5.53 -6.37
CA TYR A 22 2.07 -6.85 -6.68
C TYR A 22 3.38 -6.76 -7.46
N PHE A 23 3.50 -5.79 -8.37
CA PHE A 23 4.77 -5.55 -9.06
C PHE A 23 5.89 -5.16 -8.09
N HIS A 24 5.61 -4.25 -7.14
CA HIS A 24 6.59 -3.89 -6.10
C HIS A 24 6.95 -5.10 -5.24
N LEU A 25 5.97 -5.90 -4.83
CA LEU A 25 6.22 -7.10 -4.03
C LEU A 25 7.06 -8.14 -4.80
N MET A 26 6.77 -8.33 -6.08
CA MET A 26 7.47 -9.24 -6.97
C MET A 26 8.95 -8.87 -7.15
N VAL A 27 9.29 -7.59 -7.15
CA VAL A 27 10.69 -7.12 -7.21
C VAL A 27 11.33 -7.13 -5.81
N PHE A 28 10.56 -6.75 -4.78
CA PHE A 28 11.04 -6.63 -3.41
C PHE A 28 11.49 -7.97 -2.82
N ILE A 29 10.70 -9.04 -2.97
CA ILE A 29 11.00 -10.34 -2.37
C ILE A 29 12.33 -10.91 -2.89
N PRO A 30 12.57 -11.03 -4.22
CA PRO A 30 13.86 -11.48 -4.73
C PRO A 30 15.00 -10.52 -4.37
N GLY A 31 14.76 -9.21 -4.31
CA GLY A 31 15.75 -8.23 -3.90
C GLY A 31 16.24 -8.45 -2.46
N VAL A 32 15.32 -8.63 -1.51
CA VAL A 32 15.65 -8.93 -0.12
C VAL A 32 16.37 -10.28 0.00
N LEU A 33 15.92 -11.30 -0.71
CA LEU A 33 16.57 -12.62 -0.71
C LEU A 33 17.99 -12.54 -1.30
N GLY A 34 18.19 -11.77 -2.38
CA GLY A 34 19.50 -11.54 -2.98
C GLY A 34 20.45 -10.81 -2.05
N ILE A 35 19.98 -9.77 -1.36
CA ILE A 35 20.76 -9.04 -0.35
C ILE A 35 21.09 -9.95 0.84
N ALA A 36 20.15 -10.77 1.30
CA ALA A 36 20.39 -11.73 2.37
C ALA A 36 21.43 -12.80 1.95
N ALA A 37 21.43 -13.22 0.69
CA ALA A 37 22.40 -14.18 0.16
C ALA A 37 23.84 -13.64 0.22
N LEU A 38 24.04 -12.32 0.18
CA LEU A 38 25.37 -11.71 0.33
C LEU A 38 26.03 -12.06 1.67
N ILE A 39 25.25 -12.35 2.72
CA ILE A 39 25.79 -12.77 4.03
C ILE A 39 26.65 -14.02 3.90
N PHE A 40 26.28 -14.96 3.02
CA PHE A 40 27.02 -16.21 2.80
C PHE A 40 28.27 -16.03 1.94
N LEU A 41 28.42 -14.88 1.28
CA LEU A 41 29.58 -14.54 0.44
C LEU A 41 30.62 -13.69 1.19
N ILE A 42 30.34 -13.28 2.44
CA ILE A 42 31.28 -12.51 3.25
C ILE A 42 32.37 -13.44 3.80
N GLU A 43 33.63 -13.11 3.51
CA GLU A 43 34.79 -13.81 4.05
C GLU A 43 34.91 -13.64 5.57
N GLU A 44 35.47 -14.67 6.23
CA GLU A 44 35.77 -14.61 7.66
C GLU A 44 36.86 -13.54 7.92
N GLY A 45 36.54 -12.55 8.75
CA GLY A 45 37.44 -11.46 9.07
C GLY A 45 36.92 -10.55 10.18
N PRO A 46 37.75 -9.63 10.71
CA PRO A 46 37.37 -8.72 11.79
C PRO A 46 36.15 -7.86 11.44
N ASP A 47 35.96 -7.55 10.16
CA ASP A 47 34.89 -6.69 9.66
C ASP A 47 33.59 -7.45 9.35
N LYS A 48 33.59 -8.79 9.40
CA LYS A 48 32.43 -9.61 9.05
C LYS A 48 31.20 -9.23 9.87
N GLN A 49 31.37 -9.01 11.16
CA GLN A 49 30.27 -8.65 12.06
C GLN A 49 29.64 -7.30 11.67
N PHE A 50 30.45 -6.32 11.25
CA PHE A 50 29.97 -5.04 10.77
C PHE A 50 29.14 -5.20 9.49
N TRP A 51 29.64 -5.95 8.51
CA TRP A 51 28.94 -6.17 7.23
C TRP A 51 27.63 -6.95 7.41
N VAL A 52 27.63 -8.00 8.24
CA VAL A 52 26.42 -8.75 8.57
C VAL A 52 25.40 -7.85 9.25
N TRP A 53 25.83 -7.03 10.23
CA TRP A 53 24.95 -6.08 10.90
C TRP A 53 24.37 -5.04 9.94
N LEU A 54 25.18 -4.52 9.01
CA LEU A 54 24.74 -3.56 8.00
C LEU A 54 23.68 -4.17 7.07
N ILE A 55 23.89 -5.40 6.61
CA ILE A 55 22.93 -6.12 5.76
C ILE A 55 21.62 -6.37 6.51
N LEU A 56 21.69 -6.87 7.75
CA LEU A 56 20.50 -7.12 8.57
C LEU A 56 19.73 -5.83 8.85
N SER A 57 20.42 -4.75 9.20
CA SER A 57 19.80 -3.44 9.44
C SER A 57 19.12 -2.88 8.20
N THR A 58 19.74 -3.10 7.03
CA THR A 58 19.17 -2.74 5.74
C THR A 58 17.89 -3.54 5.48
N ILE A 59 17.92 -4.86 5.62
CA ILE A 59 16.75 -5.73 5.43
C ILE A 59 15.60 -5.31 6.36
N ILE A 60 15.88 -5.08 7.65
CA ILE A 60 14.87 -4.64 8.63
C ILE A 60 14.25 -3.30 8.21
N THR A 61 15.07 -2.32 7.84
CA THR A 61 14.60 -1.01 7.40
C THR A 61 13.68 -1.13 6.18
N TRP A 62 14.06 -1.95 5.21
CA TRP A 62 13.26 -2.19 4.01
C TRP A 62 11.94 -2.92 4.31
N ILE A 63 11.93 -3.87 5.26
CA ILE A 63 10.70 -4.51 5.75
C ILE A 63 9.76 -3.47 6.37
N VAL A 64 10.28 -2.56 7.20
CA VAL A 64 9.48 -1.48 7.82
C VAL A 64 8.88 -0.56 6.75
N ILE A 65 9.67 -0.15 5.76
CA ILE A 65 9.19 0.67 4.63
C ILE A 65 8.06 -0.06 3.88
N MET A 66 8.21 -1.36 3.62
CA MET A 66 7.17 -2.15 2.96
C MET A 66 5.90 -2.25 3.78
N VAL A 67 6.00 -2.46 5.10
CA VAL A 67 4.84 -2.48 5.99
C VAL A 67 4.10 -1.13 5.90
N ILE A 68 4.82 -0.01 5.99
CA ILE A 68 4.23 1.33 5.84
C ILE A 68 3.57 1.48 4.46
N HIS A 69 4.20 1.00 3.39
CA HIS A 69 3.65 1.09 2.04
C HIS A 69 2.35 0.26 1.89
N VAL A 70 2.31 -0.94 2.46
CA VAL A 70 1.10 -1.77 2.56
C VAL A 70 0.01 -0.98 3.31
N PHE A 71 0.33 -0.40 4.47
CA PHE A 71 -0.62 0.44 5.20
C PHE A 71 -1.03 1.69 4.41
N SER A 72 -0.18 2.28 3.57
CA SER A 72 -0.57 3.41 2.73
C SER A 72 -1.53 3.00 1.61
N VAL A 73 -1.31 1.84 0.98
CA VAL A 73 -2.12 1.33 -0.13
C VAL A 73 -3.45 0.74 0.36
N TYR A 74 -3.44 0.05 1.50
CA TYR A 74 -4.60 -0.66 2.05
C TYR A 74 -5.23 0.02 3.26
N GLY A 75 -4.51 0.88 3.98
CA GLY A 75 -4.97 1.54 5.20
C GLY A 75 -6.06 2.56 4.97
N ASN A 76 -6.14 3.18 3.77
CA ASN A 76 -7.30 3.98 3.40
C ASN A 76 -8.60 3.16 3.33
N ARG A 77 -8.55 1.82 3.28
CA ARG A 77 -9.74 0.96 3.38
C ARG A 77 -9.90 0.28 4.74
N LEU A 78 -8.81 0.06 5.48
CA LEU A 78 -8.87 -0.51 6.84
C LEU A 78 -9.26 0.54 7.90
N LEU A 79 -8.76 1.78 7.78
CA LEU A 79 -9.04 2.87 8.72
C LEU A 79 -10.25 3.72 8.29
N PHE A 80 -10.36 4.07 7.00
CA PHE A 80 -11.57 4.68 6.43
C PHE A 80 -12.50 3.60 5.90
N SER A 81 -13.06 2.82 6.81
CA SER A 81 -14.13 1.87 6.51
C SER A 81 -15.24 2.54 5.68
N LYS A 82 -15.91 1.75 4.84
CA LYS A 82 -17.09 2.09 4.02
C LYS A 82 -18.15 2.93 4.76
N ASN A 83 -18.17 2.88 6.10
CA ASN A 83 -18.97 3.73 6.97
C ASN A 83 -18.61 5.23 6.94
N TRP A 84 -17.35 5.61 6.77
CA TRP A 84 -16.95 7.01 6.60
C TRP A 84 -17.41 7.54 5.23
N GLU A 85 -17.21 6.73 4.19
CA GLU A 85 -17.61 7.03 2.82
C GLU A 85 -19.14 7.20 2.71
N ASN A 86 -19.91 6.24 3.26
CA ASN A 86 -21.37 6.33 3.37
C ASN A 86 -21.83 7.58 4.13
N ARG A 87 -21.14 7.96 5.23
CA ARG A 87 -21.47 9.19 5.99
C ARG A 87 -21.18 10.46 5.21
N LYS A 88 -20.17 10.46 4.34
CA LYS A 88 -19.87 11.62 3.51
C LYS A 88 -20.90 11.75 2.38
N ILE A 89 -21.22 10.65 1.70
CA ILE A 89 -22.26 10.61 0.66
C ILE A 89 -23.62 11.04 1.22
N SER A 90 -24.02 10.55 2.41
CA SER A 90 -25.29 10.96 3.02
C SER A 90 -25.32 12.46 3.36
N LYS A 91 -24.17 13.05 3.71
CA LYS A 91 -24.06 14.50 3.95
C LYS A 91 -24.16 15.30 2.65
N TYR A 92 -23.63 14.80 1.54
CA TYR A 92 -23.76 15.46 0.24
C TYR A 92 -25.21 15.37 -0.29
N LEU A 93 -25.82 14.18 -0.24
CA LEU A 93 -27.23 14.00 -0.62
C LEU A 93 -28.17 14.89 0.18
N LYS A 94 -27.99 14.99 1.51
CA LYS A 94 -28.80 15.90 2.35
C LYS A 94 -28.60 17.38 2.00
N ARG A 95 -27.41 17.78 1.53
CA ARG A 95 -27.17 19.17 1.10
C ARG A 95 -27.85 19.45 -0.24
N GLU A 96 -27.75 18.52 -1.19
CA GLU A 96 -28.42 18.66 -2.49
C GLU A 96 -29.95 18.77 -2.34
N ASP A 97 -30.55 17.93 -1.50
CA ASP A 97 -32.00 17.93 -1.21
C ASP A 97 -32.46 19.22 -0.49
N GLN A 98 -31.56 19.88 0.25
CA GLN A 98 -31.83 21.17 0.89
C GLN A 98 -31.64 22.37 -0.06
N THR A 99 -30.78 22.24 -1.06
CA THR A 99 -30.51 23.31 -2.04
C THR A 99 -31.41 23.27 -3.28
N ASN A 100 -32.16 22.19 -3.48
CA ASN A 100 -33.17 22.10 -4.54
C ASN A 100 -34.52 21.69 -3.94
N PRO A 101 -35.25 22.60 -3.26
CA PRO A 101 -36.64 22.35 -2.93
C PRO A 101 -37.40 22.27 -4.26
N LYS A 102 -37.78 21.04 -4.63
CA LYS A 102 -38.63 20.67 -5.78
C LYS A 102 -39.42 21.88 -6.33
N GLN A 103 -38.96 22.40 -7.46
CA GLN A 103 -39.81 23.13 -8.41
C GLN A 103 -40.57 22.12 -9.27
#